data_AF-A0A7D9I0T5-F1
#
_entry.id   AF-A0A7D9I0T5-F1
#
_cell.length_a   1.000
_cell.length_b   1.000
_cell.length_c   1.000
_cell.angle_alpha   90.00
_cell.angle_beta   90.00
_cell.angle_gamma   90.00
#
_symmetry.space_group_name_H-M   'P 1'
#
loop_
_entity.id
_entity.type
_entity.pdbx_description
1 polymer ?
#
loop_
_entity_poly.entity_id
_entity_poly.type
_entity_poly.pdbx_seq_one_letter_code
_entity_poly.pdbx_strand_id
1 'polypeptide(L)'
;MSDVSSESDNSDQVSVGSVSSERYSSSDSDEYKFEDNFLPYQDEPLASSSDDQTEELSDEELDEDGISRPVLEQRYEKQIPLQQWCTCGGCDDSLLVGAREFRCCKEILEATGKFTFEGMNAACILSHHDFAPMTNRTVLLQVGPLLRDKSGKRYQKSGHTENEFLRAVAYRWLARWLFGEMGWENTRPLSACIYQKIRKTFATSNTVGYTSGQERASDH
;
A
#
# COMPACT_ATOMS: atom_id res chain seq x y z
N MET A 1 -2.75 68.07 34.89
CA MET A 1 -1.32 67.99 35.22
C MET A 1 -0.76 66.90 34.31
N SER A 2 -0.41 67.22 33.04
CA SER A 2 0.90 67.71 32.51
C SER A 2 2.00 66.63 32.65
N ASP A 3 2.74 66.14 31.65
CA ASP A 3 3.23 66.56 30.31
C ASP A 3 3.44 65.28 29.43
N VAL A 4 3.31 65.17 28.09
CA VAL A 4 3.97 65.77 26.87
C VAL A 4 5.47 65.42 26.75
N SER A 5 5.93 64.64 25.74
CA SER A 5 6.41 65.05 24.39
C SER A 5 6.70 63.81 23.47
N SER A 6 6.24 63.73 22.20
CA SER A 6 6.84 64.19 20.90
C SER A 6 7.86 63.20 20.28
N GLU A 7 7.53 62.38 19.26
CA GLU A 7 7.52 62.59 17.78
C GLU A 7 8.89 62.74 17.08
N SER A 8 9.14 61.92 16.05
CA SER A 8 9.73 62.35 14.77
C SER A 8 9.71 61.26 13.68
N ASP A 9 9.04 61.60 12.58
CA ASP A 9 9.01 60.99 11.23
C ASP A 9 10.39 60.85 10.56
N ASN A 10 10.52 59.98 9.55
CA ASN A 10 10.79 60.49 8.19
C ASN A 10 10.46 59.49 7.07
N SER A 11 9.99 60.08 5.97
CA SER A 11 9.49 59.49 4.72
C SER A 11 10.55 59.57 3.60
N ASP A 12 10.14 59.20 2.38
CA ASP A 12 10.72 59.47 1.04
C ASP A 12 11.42 58.26 0.38
N GLN A 13 10.87 57.59 -0.64
CA GLN A 13 10.32 57.97 -1.96
C GLN A 13 11.37 58.40 -3.02
N VAL A 14 11.29 57.67 -4.14
CA VAL A 14 11.47 58.02 -5.57
C VAL A 14 12.84 58.13 -6.27
N SER A 15 12.99 57.23 -7.26
CA SER A 15 13.13 57.47 -8.71
C SER A 15 14.49 57.66 -9.42
N VAL A 16 14.64 56.78 -10.44
CA VAL A 16 15.11 56.93 -11.84
C VAL A 16 16.54 57.36 -12.19
N GLY A 17 17.12 56.65 -13.17
CA GLY A 17 18.18 57.17 -14.02
C GLY A 17 18.95 56.11 -14.81
N SER A 18 18.54 55.84 -16.06
CA SER A 18 19.32 55.11 -17.07
C SER A 18 20.50 55.95 -17.58
N VAL A 19 21.66 55.32 -17.84
CA VAL A 19 22.59 55.73 -18.91
C VAL A 19 23.35 54.50 -19.47
N SER A 20 23.32 54.35 -20.79
CA SER A 20 24.24 53.54 -21.63
C SER A 20 25.67 54.14 -21.53
N SER A 21 26.80 53.53 -21.90
CA SER A 21 27.13 52.79 -23.13
C SER A 21 28.61 52.32 -23.08
N GLU A 22 28.89 51.18 -23.72
CA GLU A 22 30.10 50.81 -24.51
C GLU A 22 31.46 50.36 -23.91
N ARG A 23 31.80 49.10 -24.30
CA ARG A 23 33.03 48.55 -24.92
C ARG A 23 34.38 48.54 -24.16
N TYR A 24 34.88 47.33 -23.87
CA TYR A 24 36.20 46.85 -24.32
C TYR A 24 36.29 45.30 -24.25
N SER A 25 37.13 44.70 -25.09
CA SER A 25 37.14 43.31 -25.53
C SER A 25 38.29 42.47 -24.94
N SER A 26 38.20 41.15 -25.13
CA SER A 26 39.27 40.12 -25.12
C SER A 26 39.57 39.48 -23.74
N SER A 27 39.80 38.18 -23.57
CA SER A 27 40.34 37.18 -24.50
C SER A 27 40.09 35.75 -23.97
N ASP A 28 39.75 34.85 -24.89
CA ASP A 28 40.21 33.45 -25.00
C ASP A 28 40.01 32.48 -23.82
N SER A 29 39.00 31.61 -23.97
CA SER A 29 39.03 30.27 -23.37
C SER A 29 38.12 29.37 -24.20
N ASP A 30 38.74 28.36 -24.81
CA ASP A 30 38.21 27.35 -25.72
C ASP A 30 36.70 27.08 -25.57
N GLU A 31 35.92 27.52 -26.56
CA GLU A 31 34.52 27.17 -26.71
C GLU A 31 34.43 25.68 -27.08
N TYR A 32 34.30 24.83 -26.06
CA TYR A 32 33.83 23.45 -26.23
C TYR A 32 32.43 23.52 -26.84
N LYS A 33 32.34 23.34 -28.17
CA LYS A 33 31.07 23.12 -28.87
C LYS A 33 30.50 21.78 -28.41
N PHE A 34 29.61 21.85 -27.44
CA PHE A 34 28.70 20.76 -27.13
C PHE A 34 27.67 20.72 -28.26
N GLU A 35 27.86 19.82 -29.23
CA GLU A 35 26.83 19.55 -30.24
C GLU A 35 25.63 18.93 -29.52
N ASP A 36 24.61 19.76 -29.30
CA ASP A 36 23.38 19.41 -28.60
C ASP A 36 22.49 18.53 -29.48
N ASN A 37 22.90 17.27 -29.65
CA ASN A 37 22.11 16.22 -30.29
C ASN A 37 21.77 15.12 -29.26
N PHE A 38 21.42 15.48 -28.03
CA PHE A 38 20.82 14.54 -27.09
C PHE A 38 19.34 14.36 -27.44
N LEU A 39 19.04 13.33 -28.23
CA LEU A 39 17.67 12.91 -28.48
C LEU A 39 17.13 12.22 -27.22
N PRO A 40 15.90 12.53 -26.78
CA PRO A 40 15.25 11.79 -25.70
C PRO A 40 15.28 10.29 -26.01
N TYR A 41 15.66 9.46 -25.03
CA TYR A 41 15.64 7.99 -25.08
C TYR A 41 16.72 7.30 -25.95
N GLN A 42 17.77 8.00 -26.37
CA GLN A 42 18.80 7.43 -27.26
C GLN A 42 19.64 6.31 -26.61
N ASP A 43 19.79 6.33 -25.28
CA ASP A 43 20.59 5.36 -24.52
C ASP A 43 19.74 4.39 -23.68
N GLU A 44 18.43 4.35 -23.91
CA GLU A 44 17.58 3.35 -23.25
C GLU A 44 17.78 1.99 -23.92
N PRO A 45 18.02 0.91 -23.15
CA PRO A 45 18.15 -0.41 -23.71
C PRO A 45 16.86 -0.78 -24.45
N LEU A 46 16.97 -1.07 -25.75
CA LEU A 46 15.86 -1.59 -26.54
C LEU A 46 15.35 -2.87 -25.85
N ALA A 47 14.07 -2.87 -25.49
CA ALA A 47 13.42 -4.06 -24.98
C ALA A 47 13.69 -5.21 -25.96
N SER A 48 14.23 -6.32 -25.44
CA SER A 48 14.44 -7.51 -26.25
C SER A 48 13.07 -7.96 -26.75
N SER A 49 12.83 -7.85 -28.05
CA SER A 49 11.71 -8.50 -28.75
C SER A 49 11.98 -10.00 -28.87
N SER A 50 12.35 -10.63 -27.76
CA SER A 50 12.40 -12.07 -27.65
C SER A 50 10.96 -12.51 -27.38
N ASP A 51 10.25 -12.77 -28.47
CA ASP A 51 9.08 -13.66 -28.54
C ASP A 51 9.47 -15.07 -28.05
N ASP A 52 9.85 -15.19 -26.78
CA ASP A 52 9.83 -16.47 -26.09
C ASP A 52 8.37 -16.71 -25.69
N GLN A 53 7.84 -17.83 -26.17
CA GLN A 53 6.45 -18.27 -26.06
C GLN A 53 6.03 -18.55 -24.60
N THR A 54 5.99 -17.52 -23.77
CA THR A 54 5.07 -17.46 -22.65
C THR A 54 3.74 -17.01 -23.22
N GLU A 55 2.72 -17.86 -23.10
CA GLU A 55 1.32 -17.45 -23.26
C GLU A 55 1.14 -16.15 -22.46
N GLU A 56 1.14 -14.99 -23.15
CA GLU A 56 0.83 -13.70 -22.56
C GLU A 56 -0.65 -13.78 -22.13
N LEU A 57 -0.89 -14.30 -20.93
CA LEU A 57 -2.12 -14.02 -20.21
C LEU A 57 -2.25 -12.51 -20.25
N SER A 58 -3.31 -11.98 -20.86
CA SER A 58 -3.47 -10.54 -20.93
C SER A 58 -3.41 -9.99 -19.50
N ASP A 59 -2.70 -8.87 -19.32
CA ASP A 59 -2.55 -8.21 -18.01
C ASP A 59 -3.90 -7.93 -17.32
N GLU A 60 -4.99 -8.02 -18.09
CA GLU A 60 -6.39 -7.90 -17.68
C GLU A 60 -6.89 -9.06 -16.78
N GLU A 61 -6.19 -10.20 -16.72
CA GLU A 61 -6.57 -11.34 -15.87
C GLU A 61 -5.83 -11.41 -14.52
N LEU A 62 -4.78 -10.61 -14.34
CA LEU A 62 -4.01 -10.54 -13.10
C LEU A 62 -4.65 -9.57 -12.11
N ASP A 63 -4.61 -9.93 -10.83
CA ASP A 63 -5.08 -9.05 -9.77
C ASP A 63 -3.98 -8.12 -9.21
N GLU A 64 -4.29 -7.41 -8.13
CA GLU A 64 -3.42 -6.40 -7.52
C GLU A 64 -2.10 -6.97 -6.97
N ASP A 65 -2.01 -8.30 -6.77
CA ASP A 65 -0.78 -9.00 -6.36
C ASP A 65 -0.13 -9.75 -7.53
N GLY A 66 -0.60 -9.56 -8.77
CA GLY A 66 -0.08 -10.25 -9.97
C GLY A 66 -0.47 -11.73 -10.05
N ILE A 67 -1.54 -12.14 -9.36
CA ILE A 67 -2.02 -13.53 -9.39
C ILE A 67 -3.29 -13.60 -10.26
N SER A 68 -3.34 -14.56 -11.19
CA SER A 68 -4.54 -14.75 -12.00
C SER A 68 -5.66 -15.43 -11.21
N ARG A 69 -6.92 -15.11 -11.55
CA ARG A 69 -8.10 -15.74 -10.93
C ARG A 69 -8.09 -17.27 -11.03
N PRO A 70 -7.77 -17.88 -12.20
CA PRO A 70 -7.74 -19.35 -12.32
C PRO A 70 -6.72 -20.00 -11.38
N VAL A 71 -5.56 -19.38 -11.14
CA VAL A 71 -4.55 -19.91 -10.21
C VAL A 71 -5.09 -19.95 -8.78
N LEU A 72 -5.81 -18.91 -8.34
CA LEU A 72 -6.44 -18.88 -7.02
C LEU A 72 -7.54 -19.91 -6.86
N GLU A 73 -8.33 -20.14 -7.92
CA GLU A 73 -9.36 -21.19 -7.96
C GLU A 73 -8.74 -22.59 -7.87
N GLN A 74 -7.67 -22.86 -8.61
CA GLN A 74 -6.95 -24.13 -8.53
C GLN A 74 -6.35 -24.38 -7.13
N ARG A 75 -5.85 -23.33 -6.46
CA ARG A 75 -5.39 -23.42 -5.06
C ARG A 75 -6.57 -23.70 -4.11
N TYR A 76 -7.71 -23.04 -4.31
CA TYR A 76 -8.93 -23.23 -3.51
C TYR A 76 -9.49 -24.65 -3.63
N GLU A 77 -9.51 -25.19 -4.85
CA GLU A 77 -9.92 -26.56 -5.16
C GLU A 77 -8.85 -27.61 -4.78
N LYS A 78 -7.70 -27.17 -4.26
CA LYS A 78 -6.56 -28.00 -3.84
C LYS A 78 -5.92 -28.79 -4.98
N GLN A 79 -6.10 -28.33 -6.22
CA GLN A 79 -5.36 -28.85 -7.36
C GLN A 79 -3.87 -28.47 -7.27
N ILE A 80 -3.59 -27.26 -6.76
CA ILE A 80 -2.24 -26.81 -6.38
C ILE A 80 -2.08 -26.92 -4.86
N PRO A 81 -1.23 -27.84 -4.34
CA PRO A 81 -1.04 -28.01 -2.90
C PRO A 81 -0.30 -26.82 -2.27
N LEU A 82 -0.53 -26.60 -0.97
CA LEU A 82 0.05 -25.52 -0.17
C LEU A 82 1.56 -25.34 -0.36
N GLN A 83 2.30 -26.44 -0.45
CA GLN A 83 3.77 -26.45 -0.55
C GLN A 83 4.29 -25.85 -1.87
N GLN A 84 3.45 -25.77 -2.91
CA GLN A 84 3.86 -25.21 -4.21
C GLN A 84 3.73 -23.69 -4.28
N TRP A 85 2.89 -23.08 -3.44
CA TRP A 85 2.68 -21.63 -3.47
C TRP A 85 3.06 -20.90 -2.17
N CYS A 86 3.12 -21.60 -1.03
CA CYS A 86 3.59 -21.01 0.22
C CYS A 86 5.13 -21.01 0.29
N THR A 87 5.72 -19.82 0.28
CA THR A 87 7.17 -19.64 0.44
C THR A 87 7.57 -19.10 1.82
N CYS A 88 6.63 -18.62 2.62
CA CYS A 88 6.90 -18.07 3.95
C CYS A 88 6.96 -19.11 5.09
N GLY A 89 6.47 -20.33 4.84
CA GLY A 89 6.36 -21.41 5.83
C GLY A 89 5.27 -21.23 6.91
N GLY A 90 4.53 -20.11 6.90
CA GLY A 90 3.50 -19.81 7.89
C GLY A 90 2.05 -19.90 7.41
N CYS A 91 1.82 -20.18 6.12
CA CYS A 91 0.46 -20.36 5.58
C CYS A 91 -0.09 -21.74 5.93
N ASP A 92 -1.41 -21.83 5.97
CA ASP A 92 -2.20 -23.04 6.18
C ASP A 92 -3.58 -22.79 5.54
N ASP A 93 -4.15 -23.81 4.90
CA ASP A 93 -5.38 -23.69 4.10
C ASP A 93 -6.65 -24.14 4.86
N SER A 94 -6.53 -24.67 6.08
CA SER A 94 -7.63 -25.35 6.78
C SER A 94 -8.78 -24.43 7.19
N LEU A 95 -8.52 -23.15 7.41
CA LEU A 95 -9.55 -22.16 7.75
C LEU A 95 -9.80 -21.16 6.64
N LEU A 96 -9.25 -21.35 5.43
CA LEU A 96 -9.52 -20.48 4.28
C LEU A 96 -10.88 -20.81 3.68
N VAL A 97 -11.62 -19.79 3.26
CA VAL A 97 -13.03 -19.93 2.84
C VAL A 97 -13.26 -19.47 1.40
N GLY A 98 -12.40 -18.61 0.85
CA GLY A 98 -12.53 -18.11 -0.52
C GLY A 98 -11.21 -18.15 -1.29
N ALA A 99 -11.30 -18.29 -2.61
CA ALA A 99 -10.13 -18.40 -3.49
C ALA A 99 -9.14 -17.24 -3.35
N ARG A 100 -9.64 -16.00 -3.19
CA ARG A 100 -8.78 -14.82 -2.99
C ARG A 100 -7.93 -14.86 -1.71
N GLU A 101 -8.20 -15.77 -0.77
CA GLU A 101 -7.41 -15.93 0.46
C GLU A 101 -6.20 -16.86 0.31
N PHE A 102 -6.09 -17.60 -0.81
CA PHE A 102 -5.02 -18.57 -1.10
C PHE A 102 -3.74 -17.90 -1.62
N ARG A 103 -3.21 -16.97 -0.80
CA ARG A 103 -2.03 -16.17 -1.12
C ARG A 103 -1.02 -16.21 0.00
N CYS A 104 0.26 -16.30 -0.35
CA CYS A 104 1.36 -16.18 0.58
C CYS A 104 1.64 -14.70 0.91
N CYS A 105 2.08 -14.40 2.12
CA CYS A 105 2.51 -13.04 2.46
C CYS A 105 3.75 -12.57 1.69
N LYS A 106 4.45 -13.48 1.01
CA LYS A 106 5.58 -13.14 0.13
C LYS A 106 5.15 -12.81 -1.30
N GLU A 107 3.93 -13.19 -1.71
CA GLU A 107 3.34 -12.77 -2.99
C GLU A 107 2.75 -11.36 -2.90
N ILE A 108 2.44 -10.88 -1.68
CA ILE A 108 1.92 -9.54 -1.44
C ILE A 108 3.10 -8.56 -1.31
N LEU A 109 3.22 -7.62 -2.26
CA LEU A 109 4.34 -6.68 -2.33
C LEU A 109 4.47 -5.84 -1.06
N GLU A 110 3.36 -5.33 -0.53
CA GLU A 110 3.35 -4.46 0.65
C GLU A 110 3.74 -5.22 1.92
N ALA A 111 3.40 -6.49 2.02
CA ALA A 111 3.81 -7.34 3.15
C ALA A 111 5.32 -7.63 3.09
N THR A 112 5.86 -7.88 1.90
CA THR A 112 7.32 -7.99 1.71
C THR A 112 8.03 -6.66 1.98
N GLY A 113 7.41 -5.55 1.56
CA GLY A 113 7.88 -4.18 1.79
C GLY A 113 8.13 -3.87 3.28
N LYS A 114 7.27 -4.36 4.18
CA LYS A 114 7.46 -4.19 5.63
C LYS A 114 8.84 -4.67 6.12
N PHE A 115 9.38 -5.73 5.53
CA PHE A 115 10.70 -6.20 5.93
C PHE A 115 11.83 -5.42 5.26
N THR A 116 11.70 -5.10 3.97
CA THR A 116 12.77 -4.46 3.20
C THR A 116 13.03 -3.04 3.68
N PHE A 117 11.98 -2.26 3.94
CA PHE A 117 12.10 -0.88 4.44
C PHE A 117 12.71 -0.80 5.84
N GLU A 118 12.49 -1.83 6.66
CA GLU A 118 12.95 -1.88 8.05
C GLU A 118 14.25 -2.68 8.22
N GLY A 119 14.84 -3.18 7.13
CA GLY A 119 16.06 -3.99 7.15
C GLY A 119 15.89 -5.35 7.86
N MET A 120 14.67 -5.85 7.96
CA MET A 120 14.37 -7.15 8.59
C MET A 120 14.50 -8.30 7.60
N ASN A 121 15.00 -9.43 8.10
CA ASN A 121 15.01 -10.70 7.38
C ASN A 121 14.04 -11.69 8.05
N ALA A 122 12.74 -11.45 7.88
CA ALA A 122 11.70 -12.33 8.39
C ALA A 122 11.17 -13.26 7.29
N ALA A 123 11.04 -14.55 7.63
CA ALA A 123 10.48 -15.55 6.74
C ALA A 123 8.98 -15.31 6.46
N CYS A 124 8.23 -14.78 7.44
CA CYS A 124 6.79 -14.58 7.36
C CYS A 124 6.35 -13.28 8.05
N ILE A 125 5.25 -12.67 7.58
CA ILE A 125 4.67 -11.43 8.14
C ILE A 125 4.22 -11.60 9.59
N LEU A 126 3.88 -12.81 10.00
CA LEU A 126 3.55 -13.10 11.39
C LEU A 126 4.75 -12.92 12.34
N SER A 127 5.97 -12.98 11.81
CA SER A 127 7.21 -12.77 12.58
C SER A 127 7.64 -11.30 12.63
N HIS A 128 6.93 -10.40 11.94
CA HIS A 128 7.16 -8.97 12.05
C HIS A 128 6.88 -8.49 13.48
N HIS A 129 7.75 -7.64 14.05
CA HIS A 129 7.63 -7.21 15.45
C HIS A 129 6.30 -6.49 15.73
N ASP A 130 5.81 -5.70 14.77
CA ASP A 130 4.49 -5.05 14.87
C ASP A 130 3.28 -5.97 14.72
N PHE A 131 3.41 -7.17 14.14
CA PHE A 131 2.25 -8.03 13.90
C PHE A 131 1.52 -8.41 15.20
N ALA A 132 2.27 -8.76 16.25
CA ALA A 132 1.71 -9.16 17.53
C ALA A 132 1.00 -7.98 18.25
N PRO A 133 1.58 -6.78 18.37
CA PRO A 133 0.87 -5.57 18.82
C PRO A 133 -0.40 -5.29 18.02
N MET A 134 -0.34 -5.39 16.68
CA MET A 134 -1.47 -5.07 15.80
C MET A 134 -2.65 -6.05 15.91
N THR A 135 -2.40 -7.25 16.42
CA THR A 135 -3.43 -8.27 16.68
C THR A 135 -3.79 -8.42 18.16
N ASN A 136 -3.21 -7.59 19.04
CA ASN A 136 -3.51 -7.63 20.46
C ASN A 136 -4.97 -7.25 20.72
N ARG A 137 -5.66 -8.05 21.55
CA ARG A 137 -7.07 -7.83 21.90
C ARG A 137 -7.37 -6.41 22.38
N THR A 138 -6.55 -5.87 23.28
CA THR A 138 -6.75 -4.51 23.83
C THR A 138 -6.59 -3.45 22.76
N VAL A 139 -5.57 -3.59 21.90
CA VAL A 139 -5.35 -2.69 20.77
C VAL A 139 -6.55 -2.73 19.82
N LEU A 140 -7.03 -3.92 19.45
CA LEU A 140 -8.20 -4.09 18.59
C LEU A 140 -9.47 -3.46 19.17
N LEU A 141 -9.71 -3.60 20.49
CA LEU A 141 -10.85 -2.94 21.16
C LEU A 141 -10.73 -1.41 21.12
N GLN A 142 -9.52 -0.85 21.17
CA GLN A 142 -9.28 0.60 21.12
C GLN A 142 -9.38 1.17 19.71
N VAL A 143 -8.85 0.48 18.70
CA VAL A 143 -8.88 0.95 17.30
C VAL A 143 -10.22 0.69 16.61
N GLY A 144 -10.97 -0.33 17.04
CA GLY A 144 -12.26 -0.69 16.44
C GLY A 144 -13.23 0.51 16.33
N PRO A 145 -13.46 1.29 17.40
CA PRO A 145 -14.28 2.50 17.36
C PRO A 145 -13.75 3.62 16.45
N LEU A 146 -12.49 3.57 15.99
CA LEU A 146 -11.91 4.55 15.04
C LEU A 146 -12.19 4.14 13.59
N LEU A 147 -12.56 2.88 13.34
CA LEU A 147 -12.93 2.39 12.02
C LEU A 147 -14.37 2.81 11.69
N ARG A 148 -14.55 3.22 10.44
CA ARG A 148 -15.86 3.55 9.86
C ARG A 148 -16.23 2.52 8.81
N ASP A 149 -17.50 2.36 8.52
CA ASP A 149 -18.02 1.63 7.36
C ASP A 149 -18.26 2.56 6.16
N LYS A 150 -18.79 2.02 5.05
CA LYS A 150 -19.09 2.78 3.83
C LYS A 150 -20.06 3.94 4.05
N SER A 151 -20.91 3.86 5.06
CA SER A 151 -21.87 4.91 5.45
C SER A 151 -21.28 5.92 6.43
N GLY A 152 -20.01 5.76 6.81
CA GLY A 152 -19.35 6.59 7.83
C GLY A 152 -19.70 6.20 9.27
N LYS A 153 -20.53 5.17 9.47
CA LYS A 153 -20.91 4.69 10.80
C LYS A 153 -19.73 4.01 11.46
N ARG A 154 -19.55 4.26 12.77
CA ARG A 154 -18.48 3.64 13.55
C ARG A 154 -18.75 2.14 13.70
N TYR A 155 -17.69 1.35 13.65
CA TYR A 155 -17.78 -0.07 13.97
C TYR A 155 -18.22 -0.25 15.43
N GLN A 156 -19.32 -0.97 15.63
CA GLN A 156 -19.92 -1.22 16.95
C GLN A 156 -19.87 -2.71 17.28
N LYS A 157 -19.70 -3.01 18.58
CA LYS A 157 -19.80 -4.38 19.11
C LYS A 157 -21.25 -4.88 19.20
N SER A 158 -22.24 -3.99 19.10
CA SER A 158 -23.66 -4.32 19.32
C SER A 158 -24.17 -5.34 18.31
N GLY A 159 -24.76 -6.44 18.81
CA GLY A 159 -25.33 -7.50 17.97
C GLY A 159 -24.34 -8.58 17.53
N HIS A 160 -23.06 -8.48 17.90
CA HIS A 160 -22.02 -9.46 17.59
C HIS A 160 -21.32 -9.95 18.85
N THR A 161 -20.82 -11.18 18.80
CA THR A 161 -19.88 -11.68 19.80
C THR A 161 -18.59 -10.86 19.75
N GLU A 162 -17.84 -10.88 20.84
CA GLU A 162 -16.58 -10.14 20.87
C GLU A 162 -15.57 -10.64 19.84
N ASN A 163 -15.49 -11.96 19.61
CA ASN A 163 -14.57 -12.53 18.63
C ASN A 163 -14.95 -12.13 17.19
N GLU A 164 -16.24 -12.06 16.87
CA GLU A 164 -16.70 -11.55 15.57
C GLU A 164 -16.26 -10.09 15.37
N PHE A 165 -16.47 -9.26 16.39
CA PHE A 165 -16.03 -7.87 16.38
C PHE A 165 -14.51 -7.76 16.22
N LEU A 166 -13.74 -8.43 17.08
CA LEU A 166 -12.28 -8.39 17.07
C LEU A 166 -11.72 -8.88 15.75
N ARG A 167 -12.30 -9.94 15.17
CA ARG A 167 -11.87 -10.45 13.87
C ARG A 167 -12.14 -9.46 12.74
N ALA A 168 -13.33 -8.87 12.69
CA ALA A 168 -13.66 -7.85 11.70
C ALA A 168 -12.74 -6.62 11.80
N VAL A 169 -12.43 -6.19 13.03
CA VAL A 169 -11.49 -5.10 13.28
C VAL A 169 -10.07 -5.49 12.89
N ALA A 170 -9.60 -6.69 13.26
CA ALA A 170 -8.26 -7.17 12.94
C ALA A 170 -8.01 -7.20 11.43
N TYR A 171 -8.97 -7.70 10.64
CA TYR A 171 -8.84 -7.70 9.18
C TYR A 171 -8.65 -6.30 8.62
N ARG A 172 -9.51 -5.35 9.02
CA ARG A 172 -9.44 -3.97 8.54
C ARG A 172 -8.20 -3.24 9.01
N TRP A 173 -7.81 -3.47 10.26
CA TRP A 173 -6.66 -2.84 10.88
C TRP A 173 -5.34 -3.31 10.24
N LEU A 174 -5.20 -4.61 10.02
CA LEU A 174 -4.04 -5.18 9.32
C LEU A 174 -4.03 -4.82 7.83
N ALA A 175 -5.19 -4.76 7.18
CA ALA A 175 -5.26 -4.29 5.81
C ALA A 175 -4.76 -2.84 5.70
N ARG A 176 -5.14 -1.95 6.62
CA ARG A 176 -4.59 -0.59 6.68
C ARG A 176 -3.10 -0.56 6.98
N TRP A 177 -2.62 -1.45 7.85
CA TRP A 177 -1.19 -1.53 8.16
C TRP A 177 -0.35 -1.95 6.97
N LEU A 178 -0.82 -2.94 6.20
CA LEU A 178 -0.12 -3.43 5.02
C LEU A 178 -0.26 -2.46 3.86
N PHE A 179 -1.48 -2.11 3.48
CA PHE A 179 -1.79 -1.45 2.21
C PHE A 179 -2.02 0.07 2.34
N GLY A 180 -2.01 0.62 3.56
CA GLY A 180 -2.35 2.01 3.79
C GLY A 180 -3.85 2.30 3.71
N GLU A 181 -4.21 3.57 3.47
CA GLU A 181 -5.60 3.98 3.30
C GLU A 181 -6.11 3.57 1.92
N MET A 182 -6.98 2.56 1.88
CA MET A 182 -7.65 2.10 0.66
C MET A 182 -9.06 2.68 0.56
N GLY A 183 -9.46 3.05 -0.65
CA GLY A 183 -10.86 3.35 -0.97
C GLY A 183 -11.76 2.12 -0.78
N TRP A 184 -13.08 2.35 -0.67
CA TRP A 184 -14.06 1.28 -0.42
C TRP A 184 -14.10 0.19 -1.50
N GLU A 185 -13.78 0.57 -2.74
CA GLU A 185 -13.80 -0.28 -3.93
C GLU A 185 -12.47 -1.03 -4.13
N ASN A 186 -11.37 -0.50 -3.56
CA ASN A 186 -10.01 -1.01 -3.74
C ASN A 186 -9.53 -1.80 -2.52
N THR A 187 -10.43 -2.45 -1.79
CA THR A 187 -10.00 -3.34 -0.71
C THR A 187 -9.20 -4.50 -1.29
N ARG A 188 -8.20 -4.97 -0.54
CA ARG A 188 -7.36 -6.11 -0.94
C ARG A 188 -7.43 -7.24 0.08
N PRO A 189 -7.33 -8.52 -0.35
CA PRO A 189 -7.32 -9.65 0.56
C PRO A 189 -6.04 -9.68 1.40
N LEU A 190 -6.12 -10.26 2.60
CA LEU A 190 -4.94 -10.56 3.42
C LEU A 190 -4.32 -11.89 2.98
N SER A 191 -3.08 -12.15 3.39
CA SER A 191 -2.45 -13.46 3.14
C SER A 191 -3.06 -14.58 4.00
N ALA A 192 -2.93 -15.81 3.51
CA ALA A 192 -3.39 -17.03 4.18
C ALA A 192 -2.86 -17.15 5.62
N CYS A 193 -1.57 -16.87 5.84
CA CYS A 193 -0.98 -16.92 7.17
C CYS A 193 -1.64 -15.96 8.17
N ILE A 194 -2.06 -14.76 7.71
CA ILE A 194 -2.78 -13.79 8.53
C ILE A 194 -4.20 -14.28 8.82
N TYR A 195 -4.94 -14.73 7.80
CA TYR A 195 -6.29 -15.28 7.99
C TYR A 195 -6.28 -16.41 9.00
N GLN A 196 -5.37 -17.37 8.84
CA GLN A 196 -5.24 -18.50 9.75
C GLN A 196 -4.97 -18.05 11.18
N LYS A 197 -4.01 -17.13 11.38
CA LYS A 197 -3.66 -16.63 12.71
C LYS A 197 -4.83 -15.93 13.38
N ILE A 198 -5.56 -15.07 12.67
CA ILE A 198 -6.71 -14.34 13.20
C ILE A 198 -7.88 -15.29 13.50
N ARG A 199 -8.21 -16.21 12.58
CA ARG A 199 -9.33 -17.17 12.74
C ARG A 199 -9.09 -18.14 13.89
N LYS A 200 -7.84 -18.56 14.12
CA LYS A 200 -7.45 -19.33 15.31
C LYS A 200 -7.54 -18.51 16.61
N THR A 201 -7.10 -17.26 16.58
CA THR A 201 -7.03 -16.41 17.79
C THR A 201 -8.42 -15.95 18.23
N PHE A 202 -9.27 -15.56 17.29
CA PHE A 202 -10.64 -15.12 17.54
C PHE A 202 -11.60 -16.08 16.86
N ALA A 203 -11.86 -17.24 17.43
CA ALA A 203 -12.73 -18.26 16.82
C ALA A 203 -14.23 -17.84 16.86
N THR A 204 -14.99 -18.22 15.82
CA THR A 204 -16.45 -17.97 15.70
C THR A 204 -17.11 -19.16 15.01
N SER A 205 -18.44 -19.26 15.12
CA SER A 205 -19.24 -20.31 14.47
C SER A 205 -19.32 -20.14 12.95
N ASN A 206 -19.48 -18.89 12.48
CA ASN A 206 -19.59 -18.58 11.06
C ASN A 206 -18.35 -17.82 10.59
N THR A 207 -17.83 -18.19 9.42
CA THR A 207 -16.75 -17.48 8.73
C THR A 207 -17.18 -17.22 7.30
N VAL A 208 -17.16 -15.96 6.90
CA VAL A 208 -17.35 -15.55 5.51
C VAL A 208 -15.98 -15.23 4.93
N GLY A 209 -15.76 -15.61 3.68
CA GLY A 209 -14.52 -15.32 2.96
C GLY A 209 -14.36 -13.82 2.64
N TYR A 210 -13.22 -13.48 2.06
CA TYR A 210 -13.01 -12.17 1.47
C TYR A 210 -14.01 -11.88 0.33
N THR A 211 -14.53 -10.67 0.29
CA THR A 211 -15.40 -10.16 -0.78
C THR A 211 -14.90 -8.78 -1.21
N SER A 212 -14.72 -8.58 -2.52
CA SER A 212 -14.21 -7.31 -3.04
C SER A 212 -15.18 -6.15 -2.79
N GLY A 213 -14.71 -4.91 -2.95
CA GLY A 213 -15.60 -3.74 -2.86
C GLY A 213 -16.67 -3.75 -3.95
N GLN A 214 -16.28 -4.15 -5.16
CA GLN A 214 -17.17 -4.26 -6.32
C GLN A 214 -18.25 -5.34 -6.11
N GLU A 215 -17.87 -6.55 -5.70
CA GLU A 215 -18.83 -7.63 -5.40
C GLU A 215 -19.86 -7.21 -4.33
N ARG A 216 -19.42 -6.52 -3.28
CA ARG A 216 -20.33 -6.01 -2.23
C ARG A 216 -21.27 -4.91 -2.72
N ALA A 217 -20.94 -4.23 -3.81
CA ALA A 217 -21.79 -3.21 -4.43
C ALA A 217 -22.83 -3.83 -5.38
N SER A 218 -22.49 -4.95 -6.04
CA SER A 218 -23.38 -5.69 -6.94
C SER A 218 -24.54 -6.41 -6.22
N ASP A 219 -24.34 -6.75 -4.93
CA ASP A 219 -25.32 -7.49 -4.11
C ASP A 219 -26.40 -6.58 -3.46
N HIS A 220 -26.47 -5.29 -3.81
CA HIS A 220 -27.47 -4.33 -3.29
C HIS A 220 -28.24 -3.66 -4.43
#